data_AF-A0A357ISL0-F1
#
_entry.id   AF-A0A357ISL0-F1
#
_cell.length_a   1.000
_cell.length_b   1.000
_cell.length_c   1.000
_cell.angle_alpha   90.00
_cell.angle_beta   90.00
_cell.angle_gamma   90.00
#
_symmetry.space_group_name_H-M   'P 1'
#
loop_
_entity.id
_entity.type
_entity.pdbx_description
1 polymer ?
#
loop_
_entity_poly.entity_id
_entity_poly.type
_entity_poly.pdbx_seq_one_letter_code
_entity_poly.pdbx_strand_id
1 'polypeptide(L)'
;GLPVEGTVVDVRLNQNADPLAWEPQLSATFFIEYLLDGKSHTAISRPVYGARMDSIRKGSSVFGYVLSDNPDYIILRDAMPHAPRDAFAFLGPAIFWILGAICLIFGPEMLYAGTTASPQNGAEIVAGDSE
;
A
#
# COMPACT_ATOMS: atom_id res chain seq x y z
N GLY A 1 14.88 0.64 11.30
CA GLY A 1 15.83 1.21 10.34
C GLY A 1 15.81 2.72 10.45
N LEU A 2 16.95 3.36 10.32
CA LEU A 2 17.08 4.81 10.25
C LEU A 2 16.68 5.28 8.84
N PRO A 3 15.79 6.29 8.73
CA PRO A 3 15.43 6.85 7.43
C PRO A 3 16.60 7.64 6.87
N VAL A 4 16.95 7.41 5.61
CA VAL A 4 18.01 8.12 4.90
C VAL A 4 17.54 8.53 3.50
N GLU A 5 18.04 9.68 3.06
CA GLU A 5 17.96 10.12 1.67
C GLU A 5 19.32 9.88 1.03
N GLY A 6 19.31 9.29 -0.17
CA GLY A 6 20.52 8.98 -0.91
C GLY A 6 20.35 9.16 -2.41
N THR A 7 21.46 9.18 -3.13
CA THR A 7 21.50 9.28 -4.58
C THR A 7 21.92 7.94 -5.18
N VAL A 8 21.21 7.50 -6.21
CA VAL A 8 21.55 6.27 -6.93
C VAL A 8 22.81 6.49 -7.76
N VAL A 9 23.89 5.78 -7.45
CA VAL A 9 25.18 5.90 -8.14
C VAL A 9 25.39 4.85 -9.22
N ASP A 10 24.74 3.69 -9.08
CA ASP A 10 24.79 2.60 -10.05
C ASP A 10 23.50 1.77 -10.01
N VAL A 11 23.16 1.18 -11.16
CA VAL A 11 22.00 0.29 -11.33
C VAL A 11 22.46 -0.96 -12.05
N ARG A 12 22.33 -2.11 -11.40
CA ARG A 12 22.68 -3.41 -11.99
C ARG A 12 21.44 -4.22 -12.25
N LEU A 13 21.22 -4.52 -13.53
CA LEU A 13 20.17 -5.43 -13.95
C LEU A 13 20.66 -6.87 -13.81
N ASN A 14 19.82 -7.72 -13.23
CA ASN A 14 20.06 -9.15 -13.14
C ASN A 14 18.86 -9.89 -13.74
N GLN A 15 19.16 -10.77 -14.69
CA GLN A 15 18.17 -11.58 -15.40
C GLN A 15 18.26 -13.01 -14.89
N ASN A 16 17.18 -13.52 -14.32
CA ASN A 16 17.08 -14.92 -13.95
C ASN A 16 16.79 -15.73 -15.22
N ALA A 17 17.67 -16.67 -15.55
CA ALA A 17 17.56 -17.48 -16.75
C ALA A 17 16.43 -18.52 -16.68
N ASP A 18 16.05 -18.94 -15.47
CA ASP A 18 15.00 -19.93 -15.24
C ASP A 18 14.15 -19.52 -14.02
N PRO A 19 13.30 -18.48 -14.16
CA PRO A 19 12.49 -17.98 -13.07
C PRO A 19 11.40 -18.98 -12.68
N LEU A 20 11.20 -19.14 -11.37
CA LEU A 20 10.02 -19.85 -10.86
C LEU A 20 8.74 -19.09 -11.25
N ALA A 21 7.60 -19.77 -11.31
CA ALA A 21 6.34 -19.16 -11.79
C ALA A 21 5.89 -17.89 -11.01
N TRP A 22 6.36 -17.73 -9.77
CA TRP A 22 6.09 -16.57 -8.92
C TRP A 22 7.24 -15.55 -8.90
N GLU A 23 8.39 -15.88 -9.48
CA GLU A 23 9.58 -15.03 -9.51
C GLU A 23 9.64 -14.27 -10.85
N PRO A 24 9.82 -12.95 -10.83
CA PRO A 24 10.00 -12.17 -12.05
C PRO A 24 11.37 -12.44 -12.70
N GLN A 25 11.37 -12.53 -14.03
CA GLN A 25 12.55 -12.83 -14.84
C GLN A 25 13.65 -11.75 -14.78
N LEU A 26 13.28 -10.49 -14.52
CA LEU A 26 14.20 -9.36 -14.49
C LEU A 26 14.13 -8.66 -13.14
N SER A 27 15.30 -8.29 -12.62
CA SER A 27 15.45 -7.56 -11.36
C SER A 27 16.51 -6.47 -11.48
N ALA A 28 16.40 -5.43 -10.67
CA ALA A 28 17.41 -4.39 -10.54
C ALA A 28 17.94 -4.34 -9.11
N THR A 29 19.25 -4.22 -8.96
CA THR A 29 19.92 -3.88 -7.70
C THR A 29 20.47 -2.47 -7.82
N PHE A 30 20.13 -1.62 -6.86
CA PHE A 30 20.54 -0.21 -6.83
C PHE A 30 21.66 -0.01 -5.82
N PHE A 31 22.67 0.76 -6.21
CA PHE A 31 23.73 1.21 -5.32
C PHE A 31 23.45 2.66 -5.00
N ILE A 32 23.35 2.98 -3.71
CA ILE A 32 22.87 4.27 -3.24
C ILE A 32 23.91 4.86 -2.30
N GLU A 33 24.39 6.05 -2.65
CA GLU A 33 25.26 6.83 -1.79
C GLU A 33 24.41 7.74 -0.90
N TYR A 34 24.64 7.72 0.40
CA TYR A 34 23.89 8.49 1.39
C TYR A 34 24.79 8.96 2.52
N LEU A 35 24.33 9.97 3.25
CA LEU A 35 25.06 10.51 4.41
C LEU A 35 24.48 9.97 5.71
N LEU A 36 25.34 9.43 6.57
CA LEU A 36 25.01 9.02 7.93
C LEU A 36 26.11 9.53 8.86
N ASP A 37 25.72 10.25 9.92
CA ASP A 37 26.64 10.83 10.90
C ASP A 37 27.78 11.67 10.27
N GLY A 38 27.47 12.38 9.17
CA GLY A 38 28.42 13.23 8.44
C GLY A 38 29.43 12.48 7.57
N LYS A 39 29.30 11.16 7.43
CA LYS A 39 30.12 10.32 6.54
C LYS A 39 29.30 9.83 5.36
N SER A 40 29.95 9.72 4.20
CA SER A 40 29.33 9.10 3.03
C SER A 40 29.42 7.58 3.14
N HIS A 41 28.30 6.92 2.87
CA HIS A 41 28.13 5.49 2.87
C HIS A 41 27.49 5.06 1.55
N THR A 42 27.88 3.87 1.05
CA THR A 42 27.25 3.27 -0.12
C THR A 42 26.51 2.01 0.31
N ALA A 43 25.19 2.01 0.16
CA ALA A 43 24.35 0.84 0.43
C ALA A 43 23.86 0.18 -0.86
N ILE A 44 23.60 -1.11 -0.74
CA ILE A 44 23.04 -1.95 -1.80
C ILE A 44 21.57 -2.21 -1.47
N SER A 45 20.69 -1.99 -2.44
CA SER A 45 19.28 -2.32 -2.30
C SER A 45 19.04 -3.82 -2.39
N ARG A 46 17.91 -4.29 -1.85
CA ARG A 46 17.36 -5.59 -2.28
C ARG A 46 17.00 -5.55 -3.76
N PRO A 47 16.93 -6.71 -4.45
CA PRO A 47 16.42 -6.78 -5.81
C PRO A 47 15.01 -6.18 -5.89
N VAL A 48 14.83 -5.28 -6.85
CA VAL A 48 13.58 -4.60 -7.15
C VAL A 48 13.07 -5.11 -8.49
N TYR A 49 11.76 -5.22 -8.61
CA TYR A 49 11.11 -5.85 -9.74
C TYR A 49 10.04 -4.93 -10.36
N GLY A 50 9.72 -5.16 -11.64
CA GLY A 50 8.61 -4.51 -12.34
C GLY A 50 8.81 -3.01 -12.58
N ALA A 51 7.71 -2.25 -12.64
CA ALA A 51 7.69 -0.83 -13.05
C ALA A 51 8.59 0.10 -12.23
N ARG A 52 9.01 -0.31 -11.03
CA ARG A 52 9.94 0.46 -10.19
C ARG A 52 11.37 0.47 -10.72
N MET A 53 11.76 -0.57 -11.46
CA MET A 53 13.05 -0.65 -12.12
C MET A 53 13.27 0.48 -13.13
N ASP A 54 12.21 0.88 -13.85
CA ASP A 54 12.29 1.91 -14.89
C ASP A 54 12.30 3.34 -14.32
N SER A 55 11.71 3.51 -13.14
CA SER A 55 11.53 4.82 -12.48
C SER A 55 12.76 5.31 -11.72
N ILE A 56 13.64 4.39 -11.30
CA ILE A 56 14.82 4.71 -10.49
C ILE A 56 16.04 4.59 -11.40
N ARG A 57 16.70 5.72 -11.70
CA ARG A 57 17.87 5.76 -12.58
C ARG A 57 19.09 6.27 -11.82
N LYS A 58 20.27 6.07 -12.39
CA LYS A 58 21.49 6.70 -11.88
C LYS A 58 21.30 8.22 -11.83
N GLY A 59 21.63 8.82 -10.68
CA GLY A 59 21.43 10.24 -10.37
C GLY A 59 20.09 10.57 -9.70
N SER A 60 19.14 9.62 -9.60
CA SER A 60 17.89 9.84 -8.88
C SER A 60 18.11 9.92 -7.37
N SER A 61 17.46 10.89 -6.71
CA SER A 61 17.32 10.87 -5.24
C SER A 61 16.27 9.82 -4.85
N VAL A 62 16.57 9.04 -3.82
CA VAL A 62 15.72 7.98 -3.30
C VAL A 62 15.71 8.00 -1.77
N PHE A 63 14.56 7.65 -1.21
CA PHE A 63 14.40 7.50 0.24
C PHE A 63 14.37 6.02 0.61
N GLY A 64 15.08 5.67 1.68
CA GLY A 64 15.09 4.31 2.18
C GLY A 64 15.34 4.23 3.68
N TYR A 65 15.40 3.00 4.16
CA TYR A 65 15.70 2.68 5.54
C TYR A 65 16.95 1.82 5.58
N VAL A 66 17.94 2.24 6.38
CA VAL A 66 19.15 1.48 6.67
C VAL A 66 19.11 0.94 8.09
N LEU A 67 19.79 -0.17 8.33
CA LEU A 67 20.01 -0.68 9.68
C LEU A 67 21.34 -0.10 10.17
N SER A 68 21.38 0.52 11.35
CA SER A 68 22.58 1.17 11.87
C SER A 68 23.71 0.16 12.15
N ASP A 69 23.35 -1.07 12.48
CA ASP A 69 24.23 -2.23 12.64
C ASP A 69 24.75 -2.80 11.31
N ASN A 70 24.08 -2.50 10.20
CA ASN A 70 24.52 -2.91 8.86
C ASN A 70 24.17 -1.84 7.81
N PRO A 71 24.96 -0.76 7.73
CA PRO A 71 24.71 0.37 6.83
C PRO A 71 24.92 0.03 5.35
N ASP A 72 25.44 -1.16 5.04
CA ASP A 72 25.72 -1.57 3.66
C ASP A 72 24.45 -2.00 2.90
N TYR A 73 23.31 -2.12 3.59
CA TYR A 73 22.04 -2.49 2.99
C TYR A 73 20.97 -1.43 3.24
N ILE A 74 20.22 -1.12 2.18
CA ILE A 74 19.12 -0.17 2.22
C ILE A 74 17.84 -0.80 1.69
N ILE A 75 16.76 -0.60 2.42
CA ILE A 75 15.41 -0.93 1.95
C ILE A 75 14.82 0.33 1.36
N LEU A 76 14.77 0.39 0.03
CA LEU A 76 14.17 1.50 -0.72
C LEU A 76 12.67 1.56 -0.44
N ARG A 77 12.20 2.69 0.08
CA ARG A 77 10.78 2.90 0.39
C ARG A 77 9.94 2.84 -0.89
N ASP A 78 10.42 3.44 -1.97
CA ASP A 78 9.74 3.48 -3.27
C ASP A 78 9.70 2.12 -3.98
N ALA A 79 10.60 1.22 -3.62
CA ALA A 79 10.69 -0.13 -4.17
C ALA A 79 10.01 -1.19 -3.30
N MET A 80 9.63 -0.87 -2.06
CA MET A 80 8.70 -1.72 -1.33
C MET A 80 7.44 -1.87 -2.18
N PRO A 81 6.91 -3.09 -2.36
CA PRO A 81 5.60 -3.26 -2.95
C PRO A 81 4.66 -2.45 -2.06
N HIS A 82 4.32 -1.25 -2.53
CA HIS A 82 3.36 -0.44 -1.82
C HIS A 82 2.15 -1.33 -1.67
N ALA A 83 1.64 -1.46 -0.44
CA ALA A 83 0.24 -1.80 -0.25
C ALA A 83 -0.53 -1.03 -1.34
N PRO A 84 -1.33 -1.74 -2.15
CA PRO A 84 -1.73 -1.32 -3.49
C PRO A 84 -1.99 0.18 -3.50
N ARG A 85 -1.27 0.91 -4.37
CA ARG A 85 -1.47 2.36 -4.56
C ARG A 85 -2.95 2.69 -4.79
N ASP A 86 -3.69 1.71 -5.30
CA ASP A 86 -5.13 1.71 -5.36
C ASP A 86 -5.74 1.00 -4.15
N ALA A 87 -5.79 1.69 -3.01
CA ALA A 87 -6.77 1.35 -1.98
C ALA A 87 -8.16 1.21 -2.64
N PHE A 88 -8.46 2.03 -3.65
CA PHE A 88 -9.66 1.94 -4.49
C PHE A 88 -9.88 0.62 -5.23
N ALA A 89 -8.82 -0.05 -5.72
CA ALA A 89 -8.95 -1.34 -6.41
C ALA A 89 -9.32 -2.48 -5.44
N PHE A 90 -9.01 -2.32 -4.16
CA PHE A 90 -9.38 -3.26 -3.10
C PHE A 90 -10.71 -2.86 -2.39
N LEU A 91 -10.89 -1.56 -2.10
CA LEU A 91 -12.08 -1.02 -1.45
C LEU A 91 -13.31 -1.11 -2.35
N GLY A 92 -13.16 -0.88 -3.66
CA GLY A 92 -14.25 -0.88 -4.61
C GLY A 92 -15.04 -2.19 -4.57
N PRO A 93 -14.40 -3.35 -4.85
CA PRO A 93 -15.04 -4.64 -4.72
C PRO A 93 -15.57 -4.90 -3.30
N ALA A 94 -14.79 -4.57 -2.26
CA ALA A 94 -15.17 -4.81 -0.87
C ALA A 94 -16.48 -4.08 -0.48
N ILE A 95 -16.70 -2.86 -0.97
CA ILE A 95 -17.95 -2.12 -0.76
C ILE A 95 -19.14 -2.84 -1.40
N PHE A 96 -18.99 -3.35 -2.63
CA PHE A 96 -20.05 -4.13 -3.29
C PHE A 96 -20.36 -5.43 -2.55
N TRP A 97 -19.35 -6.11 -2.00
CA TRP A 97 -19.56 -7.30 -1.18
C TRP A 97 -20.30 -6.99 0.13
N ILE A 98 -19.96 -5.88 0.79
CA ILE A 98 -20.64 -5.43 2.01
C ILE A 98 -22.10 -5.04 1.72
N LEU A 99 -22.34 -4.24 0.67
CA LEU A 99 -23.70 -3.89 0.24
C LEU A 99 -24.51 -5.13 -0.16
N GLY A 100 -23.91 -6.06 -0.89
CA GLY A 100 -24.54 -7.33 -1.23
C GLY A 100 -24.89 -8.18 -0.01
N ALA A 101 -24.00 -8.26 0.98
CA ALA A 101 -24.25 -8.96 2.23
C ALA A 101 -25.37 -8.30 3.06
N ILE A 102 -25.40 -6.97 3.13
CA ILE A 102 -26.47 -6.22 3.80
C ILE A 102 -27.81 -6.45 3.08
N CYS A 103 -27.84 -6.42 1.75
CA CYS A 103 -29.03 -6.75 0.96
C CYS A 103 -29.54 -8.18 1.20
N LEU A 104 -28.64 -9.15 1.41
CA LEU A 104 -29.01 -10.53 1.69
C LEU A 104 -29.56 -10.72 3.11
N ILE A 105 -29.02 -9.99 4.09
CA ILE A 105 -29.44 -10.11 5.51
C ILE A 105 -30.74 -9.37 5.79
N PHE A 106 -30.88 -8.14 5.29
CA PHE A 106 -32.01 -7.27 5.62
C PHE A 106 -33.05 -7.14 4.50
N GLY A 107 -32.80 -7.76 3.35
CA GLY A 107 -33.60 -7.57 2.14
C GLY A 107 -33.40 -6.18 1.51
N PRO A 108 -33.74 -6.01 0.23
CA PRO A 108 -33.63 -4.72 -0.47
C PRO A 108 -34.57 -3.64 0.10
N GLU A 109 -35.59 -4.04 0.84
CA GLU A 109 -36.64 -3.19 1.40
C GLU A 109 -36.12 -2.24 2.50
N MET A 110 -35.15 -2.68 3.30
CA MET A 110 -34.52 -1.85 4.34
C MET A 110 -33.65 -0.72 3.76
N LEU A 111 -33.04 -0.93 2.58
CA LEU A 111 -32.31 0.13 1.86
C LEU A 111 -33.29 1.15 1.22
N TYR A 112 -34.48 0.69 0.83
CA TYR A 112 -35.53 1.55 0.28
C TYR A 112 -36.20 2.42 1.36
N ALA A 113 -36.40 1.86 2.57
CA ALA A 113 -36.95 2.58 3.72
C ALA A 113 -36.06 3.76 4.15
N GLY A 114 -34.74 3.66 4.03
CA GLY A 114 -33.81 4.74 4.37
C GLY A 114 -33.85 5.96 3.43
N THR A 115 -34.41 5.83 2.22
CA THR A 115 -34.41 6.90 1.20
C THR A 115 -35.78 7.50 0.91
N THR A 116 -36.87 6.83 1.33
CA THR A 116 -38.24 7.29 1.07
C THR A 116 -39.15 7.34 2.30
N ALA A 117 -38.69 6.92 3.50
CA ALA A 117 -39.48 7.08 4.71
C ALA A 117 -39.61 8.57 5.06
N SER A 118 -40.75 9.14 4.70
CA SER A 118 -41.27 10.33 5.38
C SER A 118 -41.31 10.02 6.88
N PRO A 119 -40.87 10.94 7.76
CA PRO A 119 -40.86 10.66 9.19
C PRO A 119 -42.30 10.32 9.61
N GLN A 120 -42.54 9.08 10.01
CA GLN A 120 -43.80 8.73 10.64
C GLN A 120 -43.81 9.46 11.97
N ASN A 121 -44.69 10.44 12.04
CA ASN A 121 -44.90 11.31 13.18
C ASN A 121 -44.91 10.53 14.50
N GLY A 122 -44.21 11.16 15.46
CA GLY A 122 -44.33 11.02 16.90
C GLY A 122 -45.25 9.95 17.45
N ALA A 123 -44.64 9.06 18.23
CA ALA A 123 -45.13 8.62 19.53
C ALA A 123 -46.60 8.96 19.83
N GLU A 124 -47.52 8.08 19.42
CA GLU A 124 -48.72 7.89 20.22
C GLU A 124 -48.28 7.11 21.45
N ILE A 125 -47.98 7.89 22.50
CA ILE A 125 -47.67 7.42 23.83
C ILE A 125 -48.91 6.65 24.30
N VAL A 126 -48.84 5.31 24.29
CA VAL A 126 -49.73 4.47 25.08
C VAL A 126 -49.37 4.73 26.54
N ALA A 127 -50.03 5.71 27.15
CA ALA A 127 -50.16 5.82 28.58
C ALA A 127 -51.49 5.15 28.97
N GLY A 128 -51.44 3.84 29.23
CA GLY A 128 -52.27 3.32 30.32
C GLY A 128 -51.69 3.88 31.62
N ASP A 129 -52.50 4.44 32.50
CA ASP A 129 -53.23 3.66 33.50
C ASP A 129 -54.06 4.54 34.45
N SER A 130 -55.03 3.91 35.12
CA SER A 130 -55.62 4.23 36.45
C SER A 130 -56.34 5.57 36.69
N GLU A 131 -57.68 5.58 36.77
CA GLU A 131 -58.53 5.32 37.97
C GLU A 131 -60.03 5.27 37.58
#